data_AF-A0A7Y2TFK8-F1
#
_entry.id   AF-A0A7Y2TFK8-F1
#
_cell.length_a   1.000
_cell.length_b   1.000
_cell.length_c   1.000
_cell.angle_alpha   90.00
_cell.angle_beta   90.00
_cell.angle_gamma   90.00
#
_symmetry.space_group_name_H-M   'P 1'
#
loop_
_entity.id
_entity.type
_entity.pdbx_description
1 polymer ?
#
loop_
_entity_poly.entity_id
_entity_poly.type
_entity_poly.pdbx_seq_one_letter_code
_entity_poly.pdbx_strand_id
1 'polypeptide(L)'
;MKKSISGIQQMGIGIPNVHEAWTWYRENFGMDVPVFEEAATADLMLPYTGGKPHDRHAILALNLQGGGGFEIWQYTSRTPQPSDFKASLGDLGLYICKIKSPNVAKAFQEFDAEFKISSQVESTPNGLKHFFVNDPYGNIFQVIESDEWFNNKSKNTGGVYGAVIGVSDIEKSKKFYAEILGYDTVLWEGEGKFEDFGSLDNGGDTFKRCILKHSKPREGGFSQLLGETQIELVQNTTTTGQKIFKDRFWGDLGFIHLCFDINNMKALQAECEAFGHPFTVDSANSFDMGEAAGHFSYIEDPDGTLIEFVETHKIPIFKKIGWYLDLTKRDAGKPLPKWMLKSLSLNRKK
;
A
#
# COMPACT_ATOMS: atom_id res chain seq x y z
N MET A 1 25.05 3.41 -9.53
CA MET A 1 24.01 4.43 -9.29
C MET A 1 23.35 4.12 -7.95
N LYS A 2 22.82 5.12 -7.23
CA LYS A 2 22.05 4.88 -5.99
C LYS A 2 20.66 4.35 -6.35
N LYS A 3 19.97 3.68 -5.44
CA LYS A 3 18.52 3.40 -5.59
C LYS A 3 17.71 4.69 -5.52
N SER A 4 16.54 4.71 -6.15
CA SER A 4 15.52 5.73 -5.93
C SER A 4 14.15 5.08 -5.71
N ILE A 5 13.27 5.77 -4.98
CA ILE A 5 11.92 5.30 -4.65
C ILE A 5 10.94 6.38 -5.08
N SER A 6 10.04 6.04 -6.01
CA SER A 6 9.02 6.96 -6.52
C SER A 6 7.88 7.17 -5.54
N GLY A 7 7.59 6.18 -4.69
CA GLY A 7 6.53 6.21 -3.71
C GLY A 7 5.94 4.82 -3.48
N ILE A 8 4.84 4.76 -2.72
CA ILE A 8 4.05 3.52 -2.58
C ILE A 8 3.35 3.27 -3.92
N GLN A 9 3.67 2.15 -4.58
CA GLN A 9 3.05 1.75 -5.84
C GLN A 9 1.64 1.20 -5.59
N GLN A 10 1.51 0.30 -4.62
CA GLN A 10 0.22 -0.26 -4.20
C GLN A 10 0.19 -0.72 -2.75
N MET A 11 -1.02 -0.84 -2.22
CA MET A 11 -1.34 -1.75 -1.13
C MET A 11 -1.84 -3.08 -1.73
N GLY A 12 -1.21 -4.19 -1.35
CA GLY A 12 -1.71 -5.52 -1.68
C GLY A 12 -2.84 -5.91 -0.74
N ILE A 13 -3.96 -6.37 -1.29
CA ILE A 13 -5.15 -6.76 -0.52
C ILE A 13 -5.51 -8.19 -0.94
N GLY A 14 -5.66 -9.11 0.02
CA GLY A 14 -6.19 -10.46 -0.19
C GLY A 14 -7.70 -10.50 0.06
N ILE A 15 -8.47 -11.07 -0.87
CA ILE A 15 -9.94 -10.97 -0.91
C ILE A 15 -10.53 -12.26 -1.50
N PRO A 16 -11.75 -12.70 -1.10
CA PRO A 16 -12.35 -13.89 -1.69
C PRO A 16 -12.89 -13.68 -3.11
N ASN A 17 -13.18 -12.44 -3.53
CA ASN A 17 -13.70 -12.13 -4.86
C ASN A 17 -13.16 -10.79 -5.38
N VAL A 18 -12.27 -10.87 -6.38
CA VAL A 18 -11.57 -9.71 -6.94
C VAL A 18 -12.50 -8.72 -7.63
N HIS A 19 -13.55 -9.18 -8.31
CA HIS A 19 -14.44 -8.30 -9.09
C HIS A 19 -15.48 -7.60 -8.21
N GLU A 20 -16.00 -8.29 -7.20
CA GLU A 20 -16.88 -7.69 -6.19
C GLU A 20 -16.13 -6.62 -5.40
N ALA A 21 -14.94 -6.95 -4.90
CA ALA A 21 -14.07 -6.02 -4.19
C ALA A 21 -13.73 -4.79 -5.05
N TRP A 22 -13.29 -5.03 -6.29
CA TRP A 22 -12.93 -3.92 -7.18
C TRP A 22 -14.13 -3.04 -7.50
N THR A 23 -15.32 -3.60 -7.68
CA THR A 23 -16.54 -2.80 -7.91
C THR A 23 -16.78 -1.85 -6.75
N TRP A 24 -16.70 -2.35 -5.52
CA TRP A 24 -16.86 -1.51 -4.34
C TRP A 24 -15.74 -0.44 -4.24
N TYR A 25 -14.47 -0.79 -4.49
CA TYR A 25 -13.36 0.18 -4.46
C TYR A 25 -13.46 1.23 -5.58
N ARG A 26 -14.01 0.90 -6.76
CA ARG A 26 -14.27 1.88 -7.82
C ARG A 26 -15.31 2.91 -7.38
N GLU A 27 -16.40 2.44 -6.80
CA GLU A 27 -17.53 3.28 -6.42
C GLU A 27 -17.21 4.20 -5.23
N ASN A 28 -16.56 3.65 -4.20
CA ASN A 28 -16.33 4.32 -2.92
C ASN A 28 -14.97 5.04 -2.86
N PHE A 29 -13.92 4.46 -3.45
CA PHE A 29 -12.55 5.01 -3.40
C PHE A 29 -12.03 5.54 -4.73
N GLY A 30 -12.78 5.40 -5.83
CA GLY A 30 -12.36 5.90 -7.13
C GLY A 30 -11.16 5.15 -7.73
N MET A 31 -10.94 3.89 -7.34
CA MET A 31 -9.90 3.01 -7.89
C MET A 31 -10.28 2.50 -9.29
N ASP A 32 -10.53 3.42 -10.21
CA ASP A 32 -11.26 3.19 -11.46
C ASP A 32 -10.38 3.01 -12.70
N VAL A 33 -9.05 3.09 -12.56
CA VAL A 33 -8.11 2.93 -13.66
C VAL A 33 -7.29 1.65 -13.52
N PRO A 34 -7.66 0.55 -14.19
CA PRO A 34 -6.89 -0.68 -14.15
C PRO A 34 -5.57 -0.52 -14.91
N VAL A 35 -4.48 -0.92 -14.28
CA VAL A 35 -3.16 -1.11 -14.90
C VAL A 35 -3.08 -2.50 -15.52
N PHE A 36 -3.50 -3.51 -14.77
CA PHE A 36 -3.66 -4.89 -15.26
C PHE A 36 -4.81 -5.61 -14.54
N GLU A 37 -5.23 -6.70 -15.15
CA GLU A 37 -6.18 -7.68 -14.64
C GLU A 37 -5.73 -9.03 -15.22
N GLU A 38 -5.33 -9.95 -14.36
CA GLU A 38 -4.64 -11.16 -14.80
C GLU A 38 -4.92 -12.36 -13.89
N ALA A 39 -5.18 -13.51 -14.52
CA ALA A 39 -5.10 -14.82 -13.88
C ALA A 39 -3.72 -15.45 -14.16
N ALA A 40 -3.00 -15.85 -13.12
CA ALA A 40 -1.66 -16.44 -13.23
C ALA A 40 -1.37 -17.35 -12.02
N THR A 41 -0.20 -17.97 -12.00
CA THR A 41 0.28 -18.79 -10.88
C THR A 41 1.37 -18.02 -10.12
N ALA A 42 1.26 -17.97 -8.79
CA ALA A 42 2.24 -17.31 -7.91
C ALA A 42 3.42 -18.26 -7.62
N ASP A 43 4.26 -18.50 -8.62
CA ASP A 43 5.35 -19.49 -8.56
C ASP A 43 6.56 -19.04 -7.72
N LEU A 44 6.72 -17.74 -7.49
CA LEU A 44 7.87 -17.17 -6.80
C LEU A 44 7.62 -16.93 -5.31
N MET A 45 6.35 -16.90 -4.89
CA MET A 45 5.95 -16.60 -3.50
C MET A 45 6.03 -17.82 -2.57
N LEU A 46 6.75 -18.88 -2.96
CA LEU A 46 6.86 -20.14 -2.22
C LEU A 46 7.18 -19.99 -0.71
N PRO A 47 8.06 -19.06 -0.28
CA PRO A 47 8.30 -18.84 1.15
C PRO A 47 7.04 -18.46 1.93
N TYR A 48 6.06 -17.82 1.28
CA TYR A 48 4.85 -17.28 1.88
C TYR A 48 3.57 -18.04 1.49
N THR A 49 3.69 -19.08 0.68
CA THR A 49 2.59 -19.93 0.20
C THR A 49 2.74 -21.40 0.62
N GLY A 50 3.44 -21.64 1.74
CA GLY A 50 3.65 -23.00 2.28
C GLY A 50 4.52 -23.89 1.38
N GLY A 51 5.43 -23.29 0.61
CA GLY A 51 6.36 -24.00 -0.27
C GLY A 51 5.74 -24.51 -1.58
N LYS A 52 4.54 -24.07 -1.94
CA LYS A 52 3.84 -24.52 -3.15
C LYS A 52 3.30 -23.35 -3.97
N PRO A 53 3.31 -23.45 -5.30
CA PRO A 53 2.66 -22.47 -6.15
C PRO A 53 1.14 -22.55 -6.00
N HIS A 54 0.48 -21.42 -6.23
CA HIS A 54 -0.97 -21.31 -6.19
C HIS A 54 -1.49 -20.40 -7.31
N ASP A 55 -2.56 -20.83 -7.96
CA ASP A 55 -3.27 -20.01 -8.94
C ASP A 55 -4.03 -18.87 -8.25
N ARG A 56 -4.00 -17.71 -8.91
CA ARG A 56 -4.58 -16.45 -8.45
C ARG A 56 -5.22 -15.64 -9.58
N HIS A 57 -6.03 -14.68 -9.19
CA HIS A 57 -6.50 -13.57 -10.02
C HIS A 57 -6.16 -12.26 -9.31
N ALA A 58 -5.46 -11.35 -10.00
CA ALA A 58 -5.09 -10.05 -9.47
C ALA A 58 -5.55 -8.89 -10.38
N ILE A 59 -5.97 -7.78 -9.76
CA ILE A 59 -6.26 -6.51 -10.43
C ILE A 59 -5.47 -5.40 -9.74
N LEU A 60 -4.58 -4.75 -10.47
CA LEU A 60 -3.96 -3.49 -10.02
C LEU A 60 -4.76 -2.31 -10.56
N ALA A 61 -5.37 -1.53 -9.66
CA ALA A 61 -6.17 -0.38 -10.01
C ALA A 61 -5.70 0.90 -9.31
N LEU A 62 -5.66 2.01 -10.07
CA LEU A 62 -5.22 3.31 -9.61
C LEU A 62 -6.39 4.29 -9.45
N ASN A 63 -6.22 5.24 -8.54
CA ASN A 63 -6.98 6.48 -8.51
C ASN A 63 -6.15 7.63 -9.08
N LEU A 64 -6.54 8.15 -10.25
CA LEU A 64 -5.80 9.22 -10.93
C LEU A 64 -5.92 10.60 -10.29
N GLN A 65 -6.51 10.75 -9.09
CA GLN A 65 -6.33 11.96 -8.29
C GLN A 65 -4.93 12.03 -7.67
N GLY A 66 -4.28 10.88 -7.47
CA GLY A 66 -2.94 10.74 -6.90
C GLY A 66 -2.91 9.79 -5.72
N GLY A 67 -1.72 9.28 -5.38
CA GLY A 67 -1.51 8.16 -4.45
C GLY A 67 -1.25 6.83 -5.17
N GLY A 68 -0.87 5.81 -4.40
CA GLY A 68 -0.69 4.44 -4.88
C GLY A 68 -2.01 3.75 -5.24
N GLY A 69 -1.91 2.61 -5.92
CA GLY A 69 -3.03 1.75 -6.29
C GLY A 69 -3.41 0.71 -5.24
N PHE A 70 -4.40 -0.10 -5.59
CA PHE A 70 -4.68 -1.36 -4.91
C PHE A 70 -4.33 -2.52 -5.84
N GLU A 71 -3.53 -3.46 -5.36
CA GLU A 71 -3.45 -4.79 -5.96
C GLU A 71 -4.44 -5.69 -5.23
N ILE A 72 -5.56 -5.95 -5.90
CA ILE A 72 -6.68 -6.73 -5.38
C ILE A 72 -6.42 -8.17 -5.79
N TRP A 73 -6.17 -9.05 -4.82
CA TRP A 73 -5.61 -10.37 -5.03
C TRP A 73 -6.52 -11.48 -4.50
N GLN A 74 -6.82 -12.48 -5.33
CA GLN A 74 -7.70 -13.60 -5.00
C GLN A 74 -7.04 -14.94 -5.32
N TYR A 75 -7.00 -15.87 -4.35
CA TYR A 75 -6.71 -17.28 -4.64
C TYR A 75 -7.82 -17.89 -5.51
N THR A 76 -7.43 -18.61 -6.56
CA THR A 76 -8.36 -19.41 -7.39
C THR A 76 -8.11 -20.91 -7.25
N SER A 77 -6.90 -21.31 -6.84
CA SER A 77 -6.55 -22.71 -6.53
C SER A 77 -6.95 -23.17 -5.13
N ARG A 78 -7.30 -22.24 -4.22
CA ARG A 78 -7.77 -22.52 -2.86
C ARG A 78 -8.69 -21.43 -2.34
N THR A 79 -9.39 -21.71 -1.25
CA THR A 79 -10.17 -20.70 -0.53
C THR A 79 -9.24 -19.87 0.38
N PRO A 80 -9.20 -18.53 0.23
CA PRO A 80 -8.44 -17.69 1.16
C PRO A 80 -9.04 -17.75 2.57
N GLN A 81 -8.19 -17.68 3.59
CA GLN A 81 -8.60 -17.81 4.99
C GLN A 81 -8.64 -16.44 5.70
N PRO A 82 -9.66 -16.17 6.54
CA PRO A 82 -9.60 -15.08 7.49
C PRO A 82 -8.60 -15.39 8.62
N SER A 83 -8.23 -14.38 9.38
CA SER A 83 -7.56 -14.57 10.68
C SER A 83 -8.44 -15.38 11.64
N ASP A 84 -7.84 -16.27 12.42
CA ASP A 84 -8.53 -17.04 13.48
C ASP A 84 -8.76 -16.21 14.75
N PHE A 85 -8.14 -15.03 14.84
CA PHE A 85 -8.40 -14.00 15.83
C PHE A 85 -8.80 -12.68 15.17
N LYS A 86 -9.47 -11.80 15.92
CA LYS A 86 -9.77 -10.44 15.48
C LYS A 86 -8.51 -9.58 15.56
N ALA A 87 -7.90 -9.29 14.41
CA ALA A 87 -6.78 -8.35 14.34
C ALA A 87 -7.20 -7.00 14.94
N SER A 88 -6.34 -6.43 15.77
CA SER A 88 -6.61 -5.22 16.53
C SER A 88 -5.44 -4.24 16.44
N LEU A 89 -5.66 -2.98 16.83
CA LEU A 89 -4.61 -1.96 16.75
C LEU A 89 -3.39 -2.36 17.59
N GLY A 90 -2.22 -2.34 16.95
CA GLY A 90 -0.94 -2.74 17.55
C GLY A 90 -0.58 -4.21 17.39
N ASP A 91 -1.43 -5.02 16.76
CA ASP A 91 -1.00 -6.32 16.21
C ASP A 91 0.02 -6.10 15.09
N LEU A 92 1.01 -6.99 15.02
CA LEU A 92 2.21 -6.82 14.19
C LEU A 92 1.88 -7.02 12.71
N GLY A 93 2.10 -5.99 11.89
CA GLY A 93 1.81 -6.01 10.46
C GLY A 93 1.02 -4.80 9.95
N LEU A 94 0.65 -4.84 8.67
CA LEU A 94 -0.19 -3.85 8.01
C LEU A 94 -1.63 -3.95 8.54
N TYR A 95 -2.05 -2.96 9.32
CA TYR A 95 -3.38 -2.95 9.95
C TYR A 95 -4.36 -2.03 9.23
N ILE A 96 -3.91 -0.85 8.79
CA ILE A 96 -4.77 0.15 8.15
C ILE A 96 -4.11 0.67 6.88
N CYS A 97 -4.85 0.68 5.77
CA CYS A 97 -4.44 1.39 4.56
C CYS A 97 -4.90 2.85 4.62
N LYS A 98 -3.98 3.80 4.48
CA LYS A 98 -4.33 5.23 4.41
C LYS A 98 -4.64 5.61 2.97
N ILE A 99 -5.74 6.31 2.74
CA ILE A 99 -6.08 6.88 1.42
C ILE A 99 -6.33 8.38 1.53
N LYS A 100 -5.88 9.12 0.51
CA LYS A 100 -5.94 10.59 0.51
C LYS A 100 -7.40 11.07 0.37
N SER A 101 -7.74 12.23 0.92
CA SER A 101 -8.99 12.94 0.66
C SER A 101 -8.77 14.45 0.53
N PRO A 102 -9.29 15.11 -0.53
CA PRO A 102 -9.19 16.56 -0.66
C PRO A 102 -10.20 17.29 0.25
N ASN A 103 -11.18 16.55 0.79
CA ASN A 103 -12.17 17.07 1.72
C ASN A 103 -12.75 15.92 2.55
N VAL A 104 -12.11 15.66 3.69
CA VAL A 104 -12.47 14.57 4.61
C VAL A 104 -13.90 14.71 5.14
N ALA A 105 -14.34 15.93 5.45
CA ALA A 105 -15.70 16.16 5.95
C ALA A 105 -16.77 15.80 4.92
N LYS A 106 -16.53 16.14 3.65
CA LYS A 106 -17.44 15.78 2.56
C LYS A 106 -17.40 14.29 2.27
N ALA A 107 -16.21 13.67 2.25
CA ALA A 107 -16.06 12.22 2.13
C ALA A 107 -16.82 11.48 3.25
N PHE A 108 -16.68 11.95 4.49
CA PHE A 108 -17.40 11.40 5.65
C PHE A 108 -18.91 11.52 5.50
N GLN A 109 -19.44 12.61 4.96
CA GLN A 109 -20.87 12.78 4.74
C GLN A 109 -21.42 11.85 3.65
N GLU A 110 -20.65 11.62 2.57
CA GLU A 110 -21.07 10.82 1.42
C GLU A 110 -20.90 9.31 1.61
N PHE A 111 -19.97 8.88 2.48
CA PHE A 111 -19.77 7.46 2.74
C PHE A 111 -21.03 6.83 3.35
N ASP A 112 -21.32 5.58 2.99
CA ASP A 112 -22.40 4.83 3.64
C ASP A 112 -22.11 4.66 5.13
N ALA A 113 -23.13 4.79 5.97
CA ALA A 113 -23.02 4.60 7.40
C ALA A 113 -22.66 3.15 7.75
N GLU A 114 -23.05 2.16 6.93
CA GLU A 114 -22.73 0.74 7.15
C GLU A 114 -21.21 0.47 7.18
N PHE A 115 -20.45 1.21 6.38
CA PHE A 115 -18.99 1.03 6.27
C PHE A 115 -18.19 1.92 7.23
N LYS A 116 -18.82 2.88 7.94
CA LYS A 116 -18.09 3.78 8.84
C LYS A 116 -17.76 3.11 10.16
N ILE A 117 -16.50 3.25 10.57
CA ILE A 117 -16.04 2.88 11.91
C ILE A 117 -16.09 4.12 12.82
N SER A 118 -15.56 5.26 12.36
CA SER A 118 -15.65 6.52 13.10
C SER A 118 -17.07 7.08 13.08
N SER A 119 -17.52 7.62 14.21
CA SER A 119 -18.83 8.29 14.33
C SER A 119 -18.81 9.76 13.91
N GLN A 120 -17.63 10.34 13.74
CA GLN A 120 -17.40 11.72 13.32
C GLN A 120 -16.04 11.85 12.63
N VAL A 121 -15.75 13.02 12.05
CA VAL A 121 -14.38 13.36 11.59
C VAL A 121 -13.51 13.61 12.81
N GLU A 122 -12.38 12.93 12.86
CA GLU A 122 -11.38 13.00 13.91
C GLU A 122 -10.13 13.74 13.42
N SER A 123 -9.15 13.95 14.29
CA SER A 123 -7.87 14.57 13.94
C SER A 123 -6.73 13.71 14.44
N THR A 124 -5.75 13.45 13.58
CA THR A 124 -4.52 12.78 13.98
C THR A 124 -3.71 13.66 14.94
N PRO A 125 -2.73 13.11 15.68
CA PRO A 125 -1.88 13.90 16.57
C PRO A 125 -1.05 14.99 15.87
N ASN A 126 -0.80 14.85 14.56
CA ASN A 126 -0.18 15.89 13.74
C ASN A 126 -1.20 16.86 13.09
N GLY A 127 -2.48 16.79 13.48
CA GLY A 127 -3.52 17.75 13.11
C GLY A 127 -4.22 17.51 11.78
N LEU A 128 -4.02 16.36 11.13
CA LEU A 128 -4.71 16.03 9.88
C LEU A 128 -6.08 15.46 10.18
N LYS A 129 -7.09 15.92 9.43
CA LYS A 129 -8.45 15.37 9.57
C LYS A 129 -8.51 13.97 8.99
N HIS A 130 -9.26 13.07 9.65
CA HIS A 130 -9.50 11.73 9.11
C HIS A 130 -10.79 11.09 9.64
N PHE A 131 -11.13 9.93 9.09
CA PHE A 131 -12.06 8.97 9.69
C PHE A 131 -11.72 7.56 9.20
N PHE A 132 -12.18 6.54 9.93
CA PHE A 132 -11.99 5.15 9.56
C PHE A 132 -13.25 4.54 8.93
N VAL A 133 -13.03 3.66 7.95
CA VAL A 133 -14.06 2.85 7.31
C VAL A 133 -13.58 1.41 7.14
N ASN A 134 -14.51 0.47 7.06
CA ASN A 134 -14.27 -0.87 6.57
C ASN A 134 -14.62 -0.97 5.08
N ASP A 135 -13.93 -1.85 4.37
CA ASP A 135 -14.48 -2.42 3.15
C ASP A 135 -15.46 -3.56 3.47
N PRO A 136 -16.12 -4.16 2.45
CA PRO A 136 -17.05 -5.27 2.66
C PRO A 136 -16.44 -6.54 3.27
N TYR A 137 -15.10 -6.62 3.34
CA TYR A 137 -14.36 -7.78 3.84
C TYR A 137 -13.68 -7.51 5.19
N GLY A 138 -13.95 -6.35 5.80
CA GLY A 138 -13.43 -5.97 7.12
C GLY A 138 -12.01 -5.40 7.10
N ASN A 139 -11.46 -5.04 5.94
CA ASN A 139 -10.19 -4.31 5.89
C ASN A 139 -10.42 -2.84 6.26
N ILE A 140 -9.58 -2.31 7.15
CA ILE A 140 -9.73 -0.95 7.66
C ILE A 140 -8.96 0.03 6.76
N PHE A 141 -9.65 1.09 6.35
CA PHE A 141 -9.07 2.21 5.64
C PHE A 141 -9.19 3.50 6.46
N GLN A 142 -8.12 4.28 6.48
CA GLN A 142 -8.12 5.64 7.01
C GLN A 142 -8.26 6.62 5.84
N VAL A 143 -9.40 7.31 5.76
CA VAL A 143 -9.61 8.40 4.80
C VAL A 143 -9.05 9.67 5.43
N ILE A 144 -7.90 10.14 4.95
CA ILE A 144 -7.11 11.20 5.61
C ILE A 144 -6.85 12.39 4.69
N GLU A 145 -6.83 13.57 5.28
CA GLU A 145 -6.53 14.84 4.59
C GLU A 145 -5.15 14.82 3.93
N SER A 146 -5.08 15.38 2.72
CA SER A 146 -3.82 15.66 2.04
C SER A 146 -3.93 16.92 1.19
N ASP A 147 -2.85 17.69 1.13
CA ASP A 147 -2.70 18.92 0.36
C ASP A 147 -2.02 18.71 -1.01
N GLU A 148 -1.53 17.50 -1.30
CA GLU A 148 -0.81 17.18 -2.52
C GLU A 148 -1.63 16.28 -3.47
N TRP A 149 -1.80 16.72 -4.71
CA TRP A 149 -2.66 16.06 -5.71
C TRP A 149 -2.02 16.01 -7.09
N PHE A 150 -2.09 14.84 -7.73
CA PHE A 150 -1.70 14.69 -9.14
C PHE A 150 -2.73 15.31 -10.07
N ASN A 151 -4.01 15.09 -9.77
CA ASN A 151 -5.15 15.62 -10.49
C ASN A 151 -6.25 15.98 -9.49
N ASN A 152 -6.94 17.09 -9.71
CA ASN A 152 -8.03 17.52 -8.84
C ASN A 152 -9.35 17.31 -9.60
N LYS A 153 -10.02 16.18 -9.35
CA LYS A 153 -11.33 15.83 -9.93
C LYS A 153 -12.40 15.88 -8.83
N SER A 154 -13.65 15.63 -9.20
CA SER A 154 -14.82 15.80 -8.32
C SER A 154 -14.99 14.77 -7.20
N LYS A 155 -14.14 13.73 -7.12
CA LYS A 155 -14.29 12.65 -6.14
C LYS A 155 -13.61 13.05 -4.82
N ASN A 156 -14.16 12.61 -3.69
CA ASN A 156 -13.65 12.99 -2.37
C ASN A 156 -12.60 12.03 -1.79
N THR A 157 -12.06 11.11 -2.60
CA THR A 157 -11.05 10.11 -2.22
C THR A 157 -9.97 9.97 -3.29
N GLY A 158 -8.74 9.69 -2.87
CA GLY A 158 -7.55 9.46 -3.68
C GLY A 158 -7.02 8.03 -3.53
N GLY A 159 -5.80 7.82 -4.00
CA GLY A 159 -5.06 6.57 -3.87
C GLY A 159 -4.43 6.39 -2.49
N VAL A 160 -3.61 5.34 -2.38
CA VAL A 160 -2.85 5.00 -1.17
C VAL A 160 -1.91 6.14 -0.81
N TYR A 161 -1.99 6.57 0.45
CA TYR A 161 -1.14 7.59 1.06
C TYR A 161 -0.08 6.99 2.00
N GLY A 162 -0.31 5.77 2.47
CA GLY A 162 0.46 5.23 3.58
C GLY A 162 -0.20 4.02 4.22
N ALA A 163 0.38 3.62 5.36
CA ALA A 163 -0.16 2.55 6.19
C ALA A 163 0.02 2.87 7.68
N VAL A 164 -0.84 2.28 8.50
CA VAL A 164 -0.60 2.11 9.95
C VAL A 164 -0.12 0.68 10.17
N ILE A 165 1.06 0.55 10.78
CA ILE A 165 1.78 -0.70 10.95
C ILE A 165 2.00 -0.95 12.43
N GLY A 166 1.50 -2.07 12.93
CA GLY A 166 1.81 -2.49 14.29
C GLY A 166 3.21 -3.08 14.35
N VAL A 167 3.99 -2.68 15.37
CA VAL A 167 5.41 -3.06 15.51
C VAL A 167 5.74 -3.44 16.95
N SER A 168 6.69 -4.35 17.14
CA SER A 168 7.09 -4.78 18.48
C SER A 168 8.07 -3.81 19.15
N ASP A 169 8.85 -3.08 18.36
CA ASP A 169 9.87 -2.13 18.80
C ASP A 169 9.92 -0.94 17.83
N ILE A 170 9.36 0.19 18.27
CA ILE A 170 9.21 1.38 17.43
C ILE A 170 10.56 1.94 16.96
N GLU A 171 11.63 1.82 17.75
CA GLU A 171 12.95 2.36 17.38
C GLU A 171 13.63 1.52 16.30
N LYS A 172 13.51 0.19 16.39
CA LYS A 172 14.00 -0.69 15.32
C LYS A 172 13.27 -0.46 14.01
N SER A 173 11.94 -0.33 14.07
CA SER A 173 11.13 -0.08 12.88
C SER A 173 11.42 1.30 12.29
N LYS A 174 11.51 2.37 13.11
CA LYS A 174 11.94 3.71 12.65
C LYS A 174 13.25 3.64 11.88
N LYS A 175 14.25 2.94 12.42
CA LYS A 175 15.54 2.76 11.75
C LYS A 175 15.41 2.02 10.42
N PHE A 176 14.65 0.92 10.37
CA PHE A 176 14.41 0.17 9.14
C PHE A 176 13.75 1.02 8.05
N TYR A 177 12.64 1.70 8.37
CA TYR A 177 11.90 2.52 7.40
C TYR A 177 12.71 3.75 6.95
N ALA A 178 13.56 4.31 7.81
CA ALA A 178 14.47 5.39 7.44
C ALA A 178 15.59 4.91 6.51
N GLU A 179 16.29 3.82 6.85
CA GLU A 179 17.49 3.37 6.12
C GLU A 179 17.14 2.69 4.79
N ILE A 180 16.13 1.80 4.77
CA ILE A 180 15.75 1.08 3.56
C ILE A 180 14.83 1.91 2.68
N LEU A 181 13.82 2.56 3.25
CA LEU A 181 12.76 3.23 2.49
C LEU A 181 12.89 4.76 2.45
N GLY A 182 13.85 5.33 3.18
CA GLY A 182 14.14 6.77 3.18
C GLY A 182 13.18 7.62 4.01
N TYR A 183 12.31 7.03 4.82
CA TYR A 183 11.39 7.74 5.73
C TYR A 183 12.17 8.39 6.89
N ASP A 184 12.96 9.41 6.57
CA ASP A 184 14.00 10.01 7.39
C ASP A 184 13.51 11.17 8.28
N THR A 185 12.24 11.54 8.20
CA THR A 185 11.66 12.67 8.95
C THR A 185 10.53 12.19 9.84
N VAL A 186 10.64 12.45 11.14
CA VAL A 186 9.54 12.27 12.11
C VAL A 186 8.63 13.49 12.04
N LEU A 187 7.38 13.31 11.58
CA LEU A 187 6.35 14.34 11.60
C LEU A 187 5.76 14.53 12.99
N TRP A 188 5.62 13.42 13.72
CA TRP A 188 5.07 13.40 15.06
C TRP A 188 5.48 12.11 15.76
N GLU A 189 5.72 12.18 17.07
CA GLU A 189 6.00 11.02 17.91
C GLU A 189 5.50 11.28 19.34
N GLY A 190 4.96 10.24 19.98
CA GLY A 190 4.50 10.31 21.35
C GLY A 190 4.05 8.95 21.91
N GLU A 191 3.81 8.93 23.21
CA GLU A 191 3.34 7.76 23.94
C GLU A 191 2.12 8.12 24.78
N GLY A 192 1.10 7.27 24.76
CA GLY A 192 -0.13 7.51 25.51
C GLY A 192 -1.34 6.80 24.92
N LYS A 193 -2.51 7.26 25.34
CA LYS A 193 -3.79 6.92 24.70
C LYS A 193 -4.11 7.96 23.65
N PHE A 194 -4.71 7.53 22.55
CA PHE A 194 -5.01 8.39 21.41
C PHE A 194 -6.51 8.38 21.15
N GLU A 195 -7.16 9.54 21.35
CA GLU A 195 -8.61 9.66 21.18
C GLU A 195 -9.06 9.29 19.76
N ASP A 196 -8.25 9.64 18.76
CA ASP A 196 -8.53 9.35 17.35
C ASP A 196 -8.41 7.87 16.99
N PHE A 197 -7.97 7.00 17.92
CA PHE A 197 -8.03 5.55 17.77
C PHE A 197 -9.20 4.92 18.51
N GLY A 198 -9.99 5.69 19.26
CA GLY A 198 -11.02 5.16 20.18
C GLY A 198 -12.12 4.33 19.51
N SER A 199 -12.33 4.49 18.20
CA SER A 199 -13.29 3.72 17.41
C SER A 199 -12.76 2.36 16.94
N LEU A 200 -11.45 2.10 17.06
CA LEU A 200 -10.78 0.86 16.64
C LEU A 200 -10.73 -0.15 17.80
N ASP A 201 -10.62 -1.44 17.46
CA ASP A 201 -10.29 -2.47 18.43
C ASP A 201 -8.92 -2.21 19.06
N ASN A 202 -8.83 -2.39 20.38
CA ASN A 202 -7.74 -1.94 21.24
C ASN A 202 -7.48 -0.42 21.25
N GLY A 203 -8.36 0.41 20.68
CA GLY A 203 -8.17 1.86 20.62
C GLY A 203 -8.01 2.57 21.97
N GLY A 204 -8.48 1.96 23.06
CA GLY A 204 -8.34 2.46 24.43
C GLY A 204 -7.03 2.09 25.14
N ASP A 205 -6.16 1.31 24.49
CA ASP A 205 -4.84 0.93 24.99
C ASP A 205 -3.86 2.11 24.97
N THR A 206 -2.73 1.91 25.61
CA THR A 206 -1.57 2.80 25.53
C THR A 206 -0.63 2.33 24.43
N PHE A 207 -0.14 3.27 23.62
CA PHE A 207 0.75 3.00 22.51
C PHE A 207 1.93 3.96 22.50
N LYS A 208 3.07 3.51 21.97
CA LYS A 208 4.01 4.41 21.31
C LYS A 208 3.60 4.55 19.86
N ARG A 209 3.58 5.78 19.35
CA ARG A 209 3.12 6.09 17.99
C ARG A 209 4.10 7.05 17.34
N CYS A 210 4.44 6.80 16.07
CA CYS A 210 5.35 7.63 15.30
C CYS A 210 4.86 7.75 13.86
N ILE A 211 4.81 8.97 13.32
CA ILE A 211 4.44 9.24 11.93
C ILE A 211 5.70 9.70 11.19
N LEU A 212 6.10 8.92 10.18
CA LEU A 212 7.29 9.15 9.39
C LEU A 212 6.95 9.64 7.98
N LYS A 213 7.81 10.49 7.43
CA LYS A 213 7.77 10.90 6.01
C LYS A 213 9.17 11.05 5.44
N HIS A 214 9.26 11.30 4.14
CA HIS A 214 10.49 11.69 3.47
C HIS A 214 10.76 13.19 3.59
N SER A 215 12.02 13.58 3.81
CA SER A 215 12.50 14.98 3.83
C SER A 215 12.58 15.59 2.43
N LYS A 216 12.79 14.75 1.41
CA LYS A 216 12.99 15.15 0.01
C LYS A 216 11.81 14.75 -0.86
N PRO A 217 11.46 15.57 -1.87
CA PRO A 217 10.50 15.19 -2.90
C PRO A 217 10.83 13.84 -3.53
N ARG A 218 9.80 13.12 -3.95
CA ARG A 218 9.97 11.82 -4.62
C ARG A 218 10.46 12.01 -6.05
N GLU A 219 11.35 11.12 -6.47
CA GLU A 219 11.96 11.09 -7.80
C GLU A 219 11.52 9.81 -8.52
N GLY A 220 11.56 9.81 -9.85
CA GLY A 220 11.18 8.65 -10.65
C GLY A 220 9.93 8.83 -11.49
N GLY A 221 9.72 7.90 -12.42
CA GLY A 221 8.71 8.03 -13.48
C GLY A 221 7.31 8.32 -12.96
N PHE A 222 6.90 7.63 -11.88
CA PHE A 222 5.57 7.75 -11.30
C PHE A 222 5.50 8.70 -10.11
N SER A 223 6.59 9.37 -9.74
CA SER A 223 6.66 10.12 -8.47
C SER A 223 5.59 11.21 -8.34
N GLN A 224 5.24 11.88 -9.44
CA GLN A 224 4.17 12.89 -9.43
C GLN A 224 2.76 12.31 -9.25
N LEU A 225 2.54 11.04 -9.64
CA LEU A 225 1.28 10.36 -9.45
C LEU A 225 1.17 9.81 -8.03
N LEU A 226 2.21 9.11 -7.57
CA LEU A 226 2.24 8.47 -6.25
C LEU A 226 2.31 9.50 -5.12
N GLY A 227 3.11 10.55 -5.30
CA GLY A 227 3.21 11.69 -4.38
C GLY A 227 3.93 11.37 -3.06
N GLU A 228 3.82 12.30 -2.12
CA GLU A 228 4.23 12.14 -0.73
C GLU A 228 3.39 11.06 -0.04
N THR A 229 4.03 10.36 0.90
CA THR A 229 3.42 9.27 1.66
C THR A 229 3.85 9.32 3.12
N GLN A 230 3.11 8.63 3.99
CA GLN A 230 3.43 8.50 5.41
C GLN A 230 3.42 7.03 5.84
N ILE A 231 4.36 6.66 6.71
CA ILE A 231 4.29 5.41 7.46
C ILE A 231 4.01 5.76 8.91
N GLU A 232 2.96 5.17 9.46
CA GLU A 232 2.62 5.34 10.86
C GLU A 232 2.89 4.04 11.62
N LEU A 233 3.79 4.11 12.58
CA LEU A 233 4.21 2.98 13.41
C LEU A 233 3.47 3.05 14.74
N VAL A 234 2.91 1.92 15.16
CA VAL A 234 2.15 1.79 16.42
C VAL A 234 2.68 0.59 17.20
N GLN A 235 3.24 0.83 18.37
CA GLN A 235 3.65 -0.21 19.30
C GLN A 235 2.69 -0.21 20.49
N ASN A 236 1.92 -1.28 20.68
CA ASN A 236 1.06 -1.44 21.85
C ASN A 236 1.93 -1.70 23.09
N THR A 237 1.74 -0.89 24.15
CA THR A 237 2.45 -1.04 25.43
C THR A 237 1.57 -1.62 26.53
N THR A 238 0.29 -1.87 26.24
CA THR A 238 -0.67 -2.51 27.15
C THR A 238 -0.72 -4.02 26.94
N THR A 239 -0.70 -4.47 25.68
CA THR A 239 -0.72 -5.88 25.30
C THR A 239 0.40 -6.20 24.30
N THR A 240 0.80 -7.46 24.22
CA THR A 240 1.74 -7.92 23.19
C THR A 240 0.97 -8.24 21.92
N GLY A 241 1.20 -7.47 20.86
CA GLY A 241 0.59 -7.69 19.56
C GLY A 241 0.97 -9.05 18.96
N GLN A 242 0.03 -9.67 18.25
CA GLN A 242 0.25 -10.89 17.49
C GLN A 242 0.52 -10.56 16.03
N LYS A 243 1.23 -11.44 15.29
CA LYS A 243 1.38 -11.26 13.84
C LYS A 243 0.02 -11.36 13.17
N ILE A 244 -0.41 -10.31 12.46
CA ILE A 244 -1.73 -10.25 11.80
C ILE A 244 -1.93 -11.43 10.83
N PHE A 245 -0.85 -11.89 10.19
CA PHE A 245 -0.86 -13.04 9.26
C PHE A 245 -0.44 -14.37 9.87
N LYS A 246 -0.44 -14.50 11.20
CA LYS A 246 -0.12 -15.76 11.88
C LYS A 246 -0.97 -16.91 11.31
N ASP A 247 -0.30 -18.03 11.00
CA ASP A 247 -0.90 -19.26 10.48
C ASP A 247 -1.69 -19.10 9.16
N ARG A 248 -1.36 -18.05 8.39
CA ARG A 248 -1.97 -17.75 7.08
C ARG A 248 -0.90 -17.53 6.01
N PHE A 249 -1.30 -17.66 4.76
CA PHE A 249 -0.43 -17.45 3.61
C PHE A 249 -0.59 -16.03 3.07
N TRP A 250 0.45 -15.55 2.39
CA TRP A 250 0.32 -14.37 1.54
C TRP A 250 -0.82 -14.61 0.53
N GLY A 251 -1.70 -13.63 0.33
CA GLY A 251 -2.92 -13.79 -0.47
C GLY A 251 -4.18 -14.23 0.31
N ASP A 252 -4.04 -14.62 1.58
CA ASP A 252 -5.19 -14.75 2.50
C ASP A 252 -5.76 -13.36 2.87
N LEU A 253 -6.93 -13.34 3.52
CA LEU A 253 -7.73 -12.11 3.67
C LEU A 253 -7.02 -11.02 4.49
N GLY A 254 -6.83 -9.83 3.95
CA GLY A 254 -6.12 -8.75 4.66
C GLY A 254 -5.16 -7.97 3.76
N PHE A 255 -4.38 -7.07 4.37
CA PHE A 255 -3.30 -6.36 3.68
C PHE A 255 -2.05 -7.25 3.59
N ILE A 256 -1.79 -7.81 2.41
CA ILE A 256 -0.79 -8.87 2.22
C ILE A 256 0.64 -8.36 2.02
N HIS A 257 0.81 -7.10 1.59
CA HIS A 257 2.10 -6.42 1.47
C HIS A 257 1.91 -4.91 1.23
N LEU A 258 2.99 -4.15 1.43
CA LEU A 258 3.10 -2.76 1.00
C LEU A 258 4.17 -2.64 -0.09
N CYS A 259 3.79 -2.19 -1.28
CA CYS A 259 4.68 -2.15 -2.44
C CYS A 259 5.22 -0.76 -2.73
N PHE A 260 6.51 -0.67 -3.05
CA PHE A 260 7.18 0.55 -3.47
C PHE A 260 7.64 0.47 -4.93
N ASP A 261 7.37 1.53 -5.69
CA ASP A 261 7.96 1.70 -7.03
C ASP A 261 9.39 2.20 -6.84
N ILE A 262 10.36 1.43 -7.33
CA ILE A 262 11.78 1.72 -7.17
C ILE A 262 12.50 1.76 -8.51
N ASN A 263 13.68 2.35 -8.51
CA ASN A 263 14.65 2.16 -9.58
C ASN A 263 15.96 1.64 -9.00
N ASN A 264 16.65 0.84 -9.80
CA ASN A 264 17.92 0.20 -9.51
C ASN A 264 17.82 -0.85 -8.38
N MET A 265 17.09 -1.94 -8.68
CA MET A 265 16.86 -3.05 -7.74
C MET A 265 18.17 -3.65 -7.19
N LYS A 266 19.24 -3.71 -8.00
CA LYS A 266 20.55 -4.21 -7.55
C LYS A 266 21.16 -3.39 -6.42
N ALA A 267 21.03 -2.06 -6.48
CA ALA A 267 21.51 -1.20 -5.40
C ALA A 267 20.66 -1.39 -4.14
N LEU A 268 19.34 -1.52 -4.30
CA LEU A 268 18.44 -1.83 -3.19
C LEU A 268 18.79 -3.17 -2.53
N GLN A 269 19.05 -4.22 -3.32
CA GLN A 269 19.45 -5.53 -2.82
C GLN A 269 20.71 -5.43 -1.94
N ALA A 270 21.77 -4.78 -2.44
CA ALA A 270 23.01 -4.61 -1.69
C ALA A 270 22.81 -3.83 -0.39
N GLU A 271 21.96 -2.79 -0.39
CA GLU A 271 21.62 -2.03 0.81
C GLU A 271 20.83 -2.89 1.82
N CYS A 272 19.86 -3.68 1.34
CA CYS A 272 19.05 -4.59 2.16
C CYS A 272 19.90 -5.69 2.80
N GLU A 273 20.79 -6.34 2.03
CA GLU A 273 21.73 -7.35 2.52
C GLU A 273 22.69 -6.77 3.57
N ALA A 274 23.25 -5.58 3.32
CA ALA A 274 24.14 -4.91 4.27
C ALA A 274 23.43 -4.51 5.58
N PHE A 275 22.13 -4.21 5.51
CA PHE A 275 21.31 -3.86 6.67
C PHE A 275 20.76 -5.09 7.42
N GLY A 276 20.90 -6.31 6.86
CA GLY A 276 20.45 -7.56 7.48
C GLY A 276 19.02 -7.98 7.14
N HIS A 277 18.42 -7.40 6.09
CA HIS A 277 17.08 -7.72 5.61
C HIS A 277 17.14 -8.16 4.13
N PRO A 278 17.79 -9.30 3.80
CA PRO A 278 17.98 -9.72 2.42
C PRO A 278 16.66 -9.99 1.70
N PHE A 279 16.69 -10.02 0.38
CA PHE A 279 15.53 -10.41 -0.41
C PHE A 279 15.11 -11.85 -0.07
N THR A 280 13.83 -12.01 0.20
CA THR A 280 13.17 -13.29 0.52
C THR A 280 12.53 -13.91 -0.72
N VAL A 281 12.09 -13.08 -1.65
CA VAL A 281 11.62 -13.43 -2.99
C VAL A 281 12.27 -12.46 -3.97
N ASP A 282 12.70 -12.97 -5.13
CA ASP A 282 13.31 -12.20 -6.20
C ASP A 282 12.92 -12.78 -7.55
N SER A 283 12.30 -11.97 -8.42
CA SER A 283 11.96 -12.37 -9.79
C SER A 283 13.14 -12.35 -10.77
N ALA A 284 14.35 -12.07 -10.27
CA ALA A 284 15.57 -11.86 -11.03
C ALA A 284 15.36 -10.80 -12.14
N ASN A 285 15.68 -11.10 -13.40
CA ASN A 285 15.80 -10.04 -14.41
C ASN A 285 14.49 -9.62 -15.10
N SER A 286 13.39 -10.38 -14.97
CA SER A 286 12.10 -10.00 -15.55
C SER A 286 10.97 -10.92 -15.08
N PHE A 287 9.90 -10.31 -14.58
CA PHE A 287 8.59 -10.91 -14.44
C PHE A 287 7.62 -10.27 -15.44
N ASP A 288 6.89 -11.11 -16.16
CA ASP A 288 5.85 -10.68 -17.10
C ASP A 288 4.50 -10.80 -16.38
N MET A 289 3.86 -9.67 -16.07
CA MET A 289 2.49 -9.58 -15.56
C MET A 289 1.51 -9.37 -16.72
N GLY A 290 1.69 -10.16 -17.78
CA GLY A 290 0.93 -10.14 -19.03
C GLY A 290 1.17 -8.90 -19.90
N GLU A 291 0.74 -7.72 -19.43
CA GLU A 291 0.80 -6.46 -20.19
C GLU A 291 1.80 -5.44 -19.64
N ALA A 292 2.24 -5.63 -18.39
CA ALA A 292 3.32 -4.90 -17.75
C ALA A 292 4.47 -5.85 -17.44
N ALA A 293 5.70 -5.35 -17.53
CA ALA A 293 6.89 -6.13 -17.20
C ALA A 293 7.76 -5.35 -16.23
N GLY A 294 8.41 -6.04 -15.31
CA GLY A 294 9.26 -5.43 -14.30
C GLY A 294 10.10 -6.46 -13.55
N HIS A 295 10.81 -5.99 -12.54
CA HIS A 295 11.51 -6.82 -11.57
C HIS A 295 10.86 -6.59 -10.23
N PHE A 296 10.33 -7.64 -9.58
CA PHE A 296 9.81 -7.54 -8.23
C PHE A 296 10.65 -8.33 -7.22
N SER A 297 10.68 -7.84 -5.98
CA SER A 297 11.32 -8.54 -4.86
C SER A 297 10.60 -8.23 -3.55
N TYR A 298 10.85 -9.05 -2.52
CA TYR A 298 10.27 -8.88 -1.19
C TYR A 298 11.33 -8.90 -0.10
N ILE A 299 11.16 -8.07 0.91
CA ILE A 299 11.83 -8.20 2.21
C ILE A 299 10.79 -8.25 3.33
N GLU A 300 11.25 -8.67 4.50
CA GLU A 300 10.51 -8.55 5.76
C GLU A 300 11.01 -7.33 6.53
N ASP A 301 10.10 -6.56 7.13
CA ASP A 301 10.45 -5.60 8.18
C ASP A 301 10.90 -6.34 9.47
N PRO A 302 11.30 -5.62 10.55
CA PRO A 302 11.74 -6.26 11.79
C PRO A 302 10.73 -7.23 12.44
N ASP A 303 9.45 -7.13 12.13
CA ASP A 303 8.36 -7.91 12.68
C ASP A 303 7.81 -8.98 11.70
N GLY A 304 8.28 -8.99 10.46
CA GLY A 304 7.86 -9.91 9.39
C GLY A 304 6.80 -9.33 8.45
N THR A 305 6.52 -8.03 8.51
CA THR A 305 5.65 -7.36 7.54
C THR A 305 6.29 -7.40 6.16
N LEU A 306 5.53 -7.80 5.15
CA LEU A 306 6.03 -7.90 3.78
C LEU A 306 6.08 -6.53 3.10
N ILE A 307 7.28 -6.16 2.67
CA ILE A 307 7.55 -4.98 1.86
C ILE A 307 7.94 -5.47 0.47
N GLU A 308 7.13 -5.13 -0.53
CA GLU A 308 7.39 -5.41 -1.94
C GLU A 308 8.11 -4.23 -2.59
N PHE A 309 8.97 -4.55 -3.54
CA PHE A 309 9.61 -3.59 -4.43
C PHE A 309 9.33 -3.97 -5.87
N VAL A 310 8.95 -3.00 -6.68
CA VAL A 310 8.75 -3.18 -8.12
C VAL A 310 9.58 -2.16 -8.88
N GLU A 311 10.46 -2.64 -9.75
CA GLU A 311 11.11 -1.85 -10.79
C GLU A 311 10.35 -2.03 -12.10
N THR A 312 9.54 -1.03 -12.47
CA THR A 312 8.69 -1.11 -13.67
C THR A 312 9.52 -0.89 -14.93
N HIS A 313 9.58 -1.89 -15.83
CA HIS A 313 10.28 -1.77 -17.11
C HIS A 313 9.36 -1.34 -18.25
N LYS A 314 8.11 -1.81 -18.23
CA LYS A 314 7.13 -1.55 -19.29
C LYS A 314 5.72 -1.41 -18.71
N ILE A 315 4.98 -0.40 -19.18
CA ILE A 315 3.58 -0.16 -18.76
C ILE A 315 2.67 0.04 -19.98
N PRO A 316 1.44 -0.51 -19.98
CA PRO A 316 0.43 -0.19 -21.00
C PRO A 316 -0.12 1.21 -20.78
N ILE A 317 -0.04 2.06 -21.80
CA ILE A 317 -0.68 3.37 -21.78
C ILE A 317 -2.13 3.25 -22.27
N PHE A 318 -2.33 2.61 -23.43
CA PHE A 318 -3.66 2.31 -23.95
C PHE A 318 -3.69 0.92 -24.59
N LYS A 319 -4.28 -0.03 -23.85
CA LYS A 319 -4.25 -1.46 -24.15
C LYS A 319 -4.88 -1.80 -25.51
N LYS A 320 -6.02 -1.17 -25.81
CA LYS A 320 -6.84 -1.48 -26.99
C LYS A 320 -6.13 -1.29 -28.34
N ILE A 321 -5.07 -0.48 -28.38
CA ILE A 321 -4.28 -0.24 -29.61
C ILE A 321 -2.81 -0.69 -29.46
N GLY A 322 -2.49 -1.39 -28.37
CA GLY A 322 -1.13 -1.85 -28.10
C GLY A 322 -0.12 -0.72 -27.86
N TRP A 323 -0.54 0.40 -27.28
CA TRP A 323 0.39 1.49 -26.97
C TRP A 323 1.03 1.28 -25.58
N TYR A 324 2.33 1.00 -25.58
CA TYR A 324 3.14 0.76 -24.39
C TYR A 324 4.26 1.78 -24.25
N LEU A 325 4.66 2.02 -23.00
CA LEU A 325 5.83 2.81 -22.66
C LEU A 325 6.93 1.89 -22.11
N ASP A 326 8.12 2.00 -22.68
CA ASP A 326 9.34 1.35 -22.19
C ASP A 326 10.13 2.34 -21.32
N LEU A 327 10.20 2.06 -20.03
CA LEU A 327 10.85 2.91 -19.02
C LEU A 327 12.36 2.71 -18.97
N THR A 328 12.86 1.56 -19.45
CA THR A 328 14.31 1.25 -19.48
C THR A 328 15.09 2.19 -20.40
N LYS A 329 14.40 2.83 -21.34
CA LYS A 329 14.95 3.79 -22.31
C LYS A 329 14.91 5.24 -21.81
N ARG A 330 14.53 5.48 -20.56
CA ARG A 330 14.36 6.81 -19.97
C ARG A 330 15.31 7.02 -18.81
N ASP A 331 15.49 8.30 -18.47
CA ASP A 331 16.14 8.69 -17.24
C ASP A 331 15.23 8.30 -16.06
N ALA A 332 15.67 7.30 -15.31
CA ALA A 332 14.95 6.71 -14.18
C ALA A 332 14.69 7.70 -13.03
N GLY A 333 15.43 8.80 -12.93
CA GLY A 333 15.18 9.84 -11.92
C GLY A 333 14.10 10.85 -12.32
N LYS A 334 13.74 10.92 -13.61
CA LYS A 334 12.84 11.96 -14.13
C LYS A 334 11.38 11.52 -14.13
N PRO A 335 10.45 12.39 -13.67
CA PRO A 335 9.03 12.10 -13.72
C PRO A 335 8.54 11.95 -15.17
N LEU A 336 7.53 11.10 -15.35
CA LEU A 336 6.80 11.02 -16.60
C LEU A 336 6.02 12.32 -16.82
N PRO A 337 5.90 12.78 -18.08
CA PRO A 337 5.06 13.93 -18.39
C PRO A 337 3.62 13.72 -17.91
N LYS A 338 3.03 14.70 -17.22
CA LYS A 338 1.66 14.58 -16.66
C LYS A 338 0.62 14.14 -17.69
N TRP A 339 0.73 14.58 -18.95
CA TRP A 339 -0.22 14.19 -20.00
C TRP A 339 -0.20 12.68 -20.28
N MET A 340 0.97 12.04 -20.17
CA MET A 340 1.16 10.61 -20.38
C MET A 340 0.54 9.82 -19.23
N LEU A 341 0.83 10.21 -17.99
CA LEU A 341 0.18 9.62 -16.81
C LEU A 341 -1.36 9.82 -16.85
N LYS A 342 -1.84 10.98 -17.29
CA LYS A 342 -3.28 11.23 -17.48
C LYS A 342 -3.90 10.35 -18.56
N SER A 343 -3.14 9.92 -19.58
CA SER A 343 -3.66 9.02 -20.62
C SER A 343 -3.97 7.60 -20.13
N LEU A 344 -3.48 7.19 -18.94
CA LEU A 344 -3.96 5.96 -18.29
C LEU A 344 -5.48 5.98 -18.07
N SER A 345 -6.10 7.17 -17.96
CA SER A 345 -7.56 7.31 -17.86
C SER A 345 -8.33 6.76 -19.05
N LEU A 346 -7.67 6.50 -20.19
CA LEU A 346 -8.28 5.85 -21.35
C LEU A 346 -8.70 4.39 -21.06
N ASN A 347 -8.11 3.76 -20.04
CA ASN A 347 -8.47 2.41 -19.60
C ASN A 347 -9.53 2.41 -18.49
N ARG A 348 -10.02 3.59 -18.07
CA ARG A 348 -10.95 3.75 -16.94
C ARG A 348 -12.19 2.87 -17.10
N LYS A 349 -12.54 2.14 -16.04
CA LYS A 349 -13.80 1.42 -15.89
C LYS A 349 -14.79 2.32 -15.18
N LYS A 350 -16.05 2.26 -15.60
CA LYS A 350 -17.14 2.99 -14.95
C LYS A 350 -17.67 2.21 -13.76
#